data_AF-K0V679-F1
#
_entry.id   AF-K0V679-F1
#
_cell.length_a   1.000
_cell.length_b   1.000
_cell.length_c   1.000
_cell.angle_alpha   90.00
_cell.angle_beta   90.00
_cell.angle_gamma   90.00
#
_symmetry.space_group_name_H-M   'P 1'
#
loop_
_entity.id
_entity.type
_entity.pdbx_description
1 polymer ?
#
loop_
_entity_poly.entity_id
_entity_poly.type
_entity_poly.pdbx_seq_one_letter_code
_entity_poly.pdbx_strand_id
1 'polypeptide(L)'
;MEYPYFLRHLLVVGAVLCALGFPWALYAVVVREQGPDPIVTIVFVVALATVLVGARLMPPILMRRFFDRVARGGVLCDVCPAGFPDDKTALLIDARLSDAQAVYVHDVMTTWLGKWASDPAVREQAGDLFADGPIRSADELAGPAARGGFFVARDTDPHKGWRLVLPEENPRDPHRPYSKGLVVKVDMPSVESAGK
;
A
#
# COMPACT_ATOMS: atom_id res chain seq x y z
N MET A 1 -5.08 3.26 11.21
CA MET A 1 -4.24 3.51 10.01
C MET A 1 -2.76 3.46 10.38
N GLU A 2 -2.20 2.27 10.56
CA GLU A 2 -0.74 2.12 10.66
C GLU A 2 -0.14 2.11 9.26
N TYR A 3 0.54 3.21 8.92
CA TYR A 3 1.13 3.39 7.59
C TYR A 3 2.50 2.70 7.54
N PRO A 4 2.69 1.60 6.79
CA PRO A 4 3.94 0.83 6.79
C PRO A 4 5.15 1.65 6.31
N TYR A 5 4.92 2.68 5.49
CA TYR A 5 5.97 3.62 5.07
C TYR A 5 6.38 4.60 6.17
N PHE A 6 5.49 4.97 7.09
CA PHE A 6 5.80 5.91 8.17
C PHE A 6 6.77 5.30 9.18
N LEU A 7 6.48 4.08 9.64
CA LEU A 7 7.35 3.35 10.56
C LEU A 7 8.73 3.09 9.93
N ARG A 8 8.76 2.65 8.67
CA ARG A 8 10.01 2.46 7.91
C ARG A 8 10.80 3.76 7.76
N HIS A 9 10.12 4.87 7.48
CA HIS A 9 10.79 6.16 7.33
C HIS A 9 11.37 6.65 8.67
N LEU A 10 10.63 6.49 9.77
CA LEU A 10 11.09 6.83 11.11
C LEU A 10 12.30 5.99 11.53
N LEU A 11 12.29 4.69 11.24
CA LEU A 11 13.44 3.81 11.47
C LEU A 11 14.67 4.20 10.64
N VAL A 12 14.49 4.53 9.35
CA VAL A 12 15.60 4.96 8.48
C VAL A 12 16.18 6.29 8.95
N VAL A 13 15.34 7.28 9.27
CA VAL A 13 15.79 8.59 9.77
C VAL A 13 16.51 8.42 11.11
N GLY A 14 15.96 7.61 12.03
CA GLY A 14 16.58 7.30 13.30
C GLY A 14 17.96 6.63 13.14
N ALA A 15 18.07 5.63 12.26
CA ALA A 15 19.33 4.96 11.98
C ALA A 15 20.39 5.90 11.39
N VAL A 16 20.01 6.79 10.47
CA VAL A 16 20.91 7.79 9.86
C VAL A 16 21.37 8.81 10.91
N LEU A 17 20.47 9.27 11.79
CA LEU A 17 20.83 10.18 12.88
C LEU A 17 21.81 9.53 13.87
N CYS A 18 21.60 8.26 14.22
CA CYS A 18 22.55 7.52 15.05
C CYS A 18 23.91 7.35 14.35
N ALA A 19 23.90 7.01 13.06
CA ALA A 19 25.12 6.81 12.27
C ALA A 19 25.91 8.11 12.05
N LEU A 20 25.26 9.29 12.10
CA LEU A 20 25.94 10.59 12.05
C LEU A 20 26.38 11.06 13.43
N GLY A 21 25.51 10.93 14.44
CA GLY A 21 25.75 11.44 15.78
C GLY A 21 26.79 10.65 16.57
N PHE A 22 26.82 9.33 16.43
CA PHE A 22 27.74 8.48 17.18
C PHE A 22 29.22 8.70 16.78
N PRO A 23 29.59 8.74 15.49
CA PRO A 23 30.96 9.06 15.08
C PRO A 23 31.37 10.48 15.45
N TRP A 24 30.45 11.45 15.35
CA TRP A 24 30.71 12.83 15.75
C TRP A 24 30.99 12.95 17.26
N ALA A 25 30.20 12.28 18.09
CA ALA A 25 30.42 12.24 19.54
C ALA A 25 31.76 11.58 19.88
N LEU A 26 32.13 10.49 19.20
CA LEU A 26 33.41 9.82 19.38
C LEU A 26 34.58 10.73 18.99
N TYR A 27 34.47 11.41 17.85
CA TYR A 27 35.45 12.38 17.36
C TYR A 27 35.64 13.54 18.35
N ALA A 28 34.56 14.11 18.87
CA ALA A 28 34.60 15.20 19.84
C ALA A 28 35.27 14.80 21.17
N VAL A 29 35.14 13.53 21.59
CA VAL A 29 35.82 13.00 22.79
C VAL A 29 37.33 12.86 22.54
N VAL A 30 37.73 12.37 21.36
CA VAL A 30 39.15 12.18 21.00
C VAL A 30 39.89 13.51 20.89
N VAL A 31 39.27 14.53 20.31
CA VAL A 31 39.90 15.84 20.04
C VAL A 31 39.56 16.87 21.13
N ARG A 32 39.12 16.42 22.31
CA ARG A 32 38.60 17.30 23.37
C ARG A 32 39.60 18.35 23.86
N GLU A 33 40.89 18.02 23.90
CA GLU A 33 41.95 18.92 24.38
C GLU A 33 42.34 20.00 23.38
N GLN A 34 42.21 19.72 22.08
CA GLN A 34 42.57 20.63 20.98
C GLN A 34 41.34 21.39 20.44
N GLY A 35 40.14 20.90 20.74
CA GLY A 35 38.89 21.36 20.15
C GLY A 35 38.62 20.69 18.79
N PRO A 36 37.36 20.35 18.47
CA PRO A 36 37.03 19.75 17.18
C PRO A 36 37.34 20.72 16.02
N ASP A 37 37.84 20.16 14.91
CA ASP A 37 38.17 20.94 13.72
C ASP A 37 36.90 21.66 13.17
N PRO A 38 36.97 22.97 12.87
CA PRO A 38 35.84 23.72 12.35
C PRO A 38 35.29 23.16 11.02
N ILE A 39 36.14 22.61 10.14
CA ILE A 39 35.70 22.04 8.86
C ILE A 39 34.85 20.79 9.10
N VAL A 40 35.31 19.89 9.97
CA VAL A 40 34.57 18.66 10.29
C VAL A 40 33.26 18.99 11.00
N THR A 41 33.27 20.01 11.86
CA THR A 41 32.06 20.53 12.52
C THR A 41 31.04 21.06 11.51
N ILE A 42 31.48 21.86 10.54
CA ILE A 42 30.60 22.40 9.50
C ILE A 42 30.00 21.27 8.65
N VAL A 43 30.81 20.29 8.23
CA VAL A 43 30.33 19.14 7.45
C VAL A 43 29.28 18.35 8.24
N PHE A 44 29.52 18.10 9.52
CA PHE A 44 28.55 17.43 10.39
C PHE A 44 27.25 18.23 10.52
N VAL A 45 27.32 19.54 10.76
CA VAL A 45 26.15 20.41 10.88
C VAL A 45 25.34 20.44 9.59
N VAL A 46 26.00 20.53 8.43
CA VAL A 46 25.34 20.48 7.12
C VAL A 46 24.67 19.13 6.89
N ALA A 47 25.36 18.02 7.19
CA ALA A 47 24.78 16.68 7.08
C ALA A 47 23.55 16.51 8.00
N LEU A 48 23.66 16.94 9.25
CA LEU A 48 22.58 16.89 10.23
C LEU A 48 21.39 17.75 9.81
N ALA A 49 21.63 18.98 9.37
CA ALA A 49 20.61 19.89 8.86
C ALA A 49 19.89 19.30 7.64
N THR A 50 20.62 18.66 6.72
CA THR A 50 20.04 18.00 5.54
C THR A 50 19.11 16.85 5.94
N VAL A 51 19.52 16.03 6.92
CA VAL A 51 18.69 14.93 7.43
C VAL A 51 17.45 15.46 8.15
N LEU A 52 17.58 16.50 8.99
CA LEU A 52 16.47 17.11 9.71
C LEU A 52 15.46 17.79 8.77
N VAL A 53 15.95 18.54 7.79
CA VAL A 53 15.11 19.21 6.78
C VAL A 53 14.42 18.16 5.91
N GLY A 54 15.15 17.14 5.45
CA GLY A 54 14.59 16.01 4.70
C GLY A 54 13.51 15.27 5.49
N ALA A 55 13.77 14.93 6.75
CA ALA A 55 12.81 14.26 7.63
C ALA A 55 11.54 15.09 7.88
N ARG A 56 11.63 16.43 7.83
CA ARG A 56 10.48 17.31 8.02
C ARG A 56 9.67 17.54 6.75
N LEU A 57 10.34 17.60 5.59
CA LEU A 57 9.70 17.89 4.29
C LEU A 57 9.19 16.63 3.58
N MET A 58 9.77 15.46 3.83
CA MET A 58 9.40 14.23 3.13
C MET A 58 8.02 13.68 3.54
N PRO A 59 7.59 13.70 4.82
CA PRO A 59 6.24 13.29 5.22
C PRO A 59 5.11 14.08 4.51
N PRO A 60 5.11 15.43 4.44
CA PRO A 60 4.05 16.16 3.74
C PRO A 60 4.07 15.93 2.22
N ILE A 61 5.23 15.68 1.61
CA ILE A 61 5.31 15.33 0.18
C ILE A 61 4.68 13.96 -0.08
N LEU A 62 4.99 12.97 0.75
CA LEU A 62 4.41 11.63 0.64
C LEU A 62 2.89 11.66 0.88
N MET A 63 2.43 12.42 1.88
CA MET A 63 1.02 12.66 2.14
C MET A 63 0.33 13.33 0.94
N ARG A 64 0.93 14.38 0.35
CA ARG A 64 0.39 15.02 -0.85
C ARG A 64 0.25 14.04 -2.01
N ARG A 65 1.29 13.25 -2.30
CA ARG A 65 1.22 12.23 -3.37
C ARG A 65 0.15 11.17 -3.10
N PHE A 66 -0.03 10.78 -1.84
CA PHE A 66 -1.10 9.88 -1.45
C PHE A 66 -2.47 10.51 -1.69
N PHE A 67 -2.70 11.73 -1.19
CA PHE A 67 -3.95 12.46 -1.42
C PHE A 67 -4.23 12.70 -2.89
N ASP A 68 -3.21 13.02 -3.70
CA ASP A 68 -3.35 13.16 -5.14
C ASP A 68 -3.77 11.84 -5.81
N ARG A 69 -3.23 10.69 -5.35
CA ARG A 69 -3.65 9.37 -5.84
C ARG A 69 -5.08 9.03 -5.39
N VAL A 70 -5.46 9.38 -4.16
CA VAL A 70 -6.84 9.24 -3.67
C VAL A 70 -7.79 10.09 -4.52
N ALA A 71 -7.46 11.35 -4.77
CA ALA A 71 -8.27 12.28 -5.55
C ALA A 71 -8.39 11.87 -7.03
N ARG A 72 -7.35 11.25 -7.60
CA ARG A 72 -7.36 10.76 -8.99
C ARG A 72 -8.21 9.50 -9.22
N GLY A 73 -8.70 8.86 -8.17
CA GLY A 73 -9.53 7.67 -8.30
C GLY A 73 -9.26 6.57 -7.28
N GLY A 74 -8.95 6.93 -6.03
CA GLY A 74 -8.93 5.95 -4.95
C GLY A 74 -10.29 5.30 -4.79
N VAL A 75 -10.30 3.96 -4.69
CA VAL A 75 -11.52 3.16 -4.53
C VAL A 75 -11.49 2.51 -3.15
N LEU A 76 -12.48 2.84 -2.34
CA LEU A 76 -12.71 2.13 -1.07
C LEU A 76 -13.46 0.85 -1.39
N CYS A 77 -12.92 -0.28 -0.96
CA CYS A 77 -13.50 -1.59 -1.18
C CYS A 77 -13.69 -2.32 0.14
N ASP A 78 -14.77 -3.09 0.23
CA ASP A 78 -14.94 -4.09 1.27
C ASP A 78 -14.28 -5.41 0.84
N VAL A 79 -13.71 -6.13 1.80
CA VAL A 79 -13.16 -7.48 1.56
C VAL A 79 -14.28 -8.48 1.70
N CYS A 80 -14.55 -9.20 0.62
CA CYS A 80 -15.50 -10.29 0.60
C CYS A 80 -14.76 -11.64 0.55
N PRO A 81 -15.24 -12.65 1.29
CA PRO A 81 -14.68 -13.99 1.18
C PRO A 81 -14.99 -14.57 -0.21
N ALA A 82 -13.95 -14.96 -0.93
CA ALA A 82 -14.07 -15.49 -2.29
C ALA A 82 -13.83 -17.00 -2.41
N GLY A 83 -13.36 -17.66 -1.34
CA GLY A 83 -13.09 -19.10 -1.35
C GLY A 83 -11.85 -19.49 -2.18
N PHE A 84 -10.88 -18.58 -2.33
CA PHE A 84 -9.58 -18.94 -2.90
C PHE A 84 -8.90 -20.02 -2.02
N PRO A 85 -8.22 -21.00 -2.64
CA PRO A 85 -7.47 -22.01 -1.89
C PRO A 85 -6.21 -21.45 -1.21
N ASP A 86 -5.81 -20.22 -1.54
CA ASP A 86 -4.70 -19.50 -0.90
C ASP A 86 -5.23 -18.47 0.09
N ASP A 87 -4.84 -18.59 1.36
CA ASP A 87 -5.20 -17.70 2.49
C ASP A 87 -4.53 -16.32 2.42
N LYS A 88 -4.17 -15.87 1.21
CA LYS A 88 -3.46 -14.61 0.95
C LYS A 88 -4.08 -13.82 -0.19
N THR A 89 -5.12 -14.33 -0.84
CA THR A 89 -5.80 -13.64 -1.94
C THR A 89 -7.13 -13.10 -1.46
N ALA A 90 -7.31 -11.79 -1.51
CA ALA A 90 -8.55 -11.12 -1.12
C ALA A 90 -9.38 -10.74 -2.35
N LEU A 91 -10.70 -10.93 -2.27
CA LEU A 91 -11.65 -10.29 -3.19
C LEU A 91 -12.13 -9.00 -2.56
N LEU A 92 -11.94 -7.91 -3.30
CA LEU A 92 -12.36 -6.58 -2.92
C LEU A 92 -13.54 -6.18 -3.80
N ILE A 93 -14.58 -5.60 -3.21
CA ILE A 93 -15.73 -5.06 -3.94
C ILE A 93 -15.87 -3.58 -3.61
N ASP A 94 -15.96 -2.74 -4.65
CA ASP A 94 -16.11 -1.28 -4.52
C ASP A 94 -17.34 -0.94 -3.68
N ALA A 95 -17.10 -0.21 -2.60
CA ALA A 95 -18.11 0.20 -1.62
C ALA A 95 -19.15 1.19 -2.17
N ARG A 96 -18.91 1.78 -3.35
CA ARG A 96 -19.83 2.68 -4.02
C ARG A 96 -20.91 1.95 -4.82
N LEU A 97 -20.74 0.65 -5.05
CA LEU A 97 -21.77 -0.17 -5.67
C LEU A 97 -22.98 -0.28 -4.75
N SER A 98 -24.18 -0.38 -5.33
CA SER A 98 -25.35 -0.73 -4.53
C SER A 98 -25.23 -2.15 -4.02
N ASP A 99 -25.88 -2.49 -2.90
CA ASP A 99 -25.84 -3.83 -2.33
C ASP A 99 -26.21 -4.93 -3.36
N ALA A 100 -27.20 -4.65 -4.21
CA ALA A 100 -27.59 -5.56 -5.29
C ALA A 100 -26.47 -5.77 -6.33
N GLN A 101 -25.74 -4.71 -6.69
CA GLN A 101 -24.60 -4.80 -7.59
C GLN A 101 -23.41 -5.50 -6.94
N ALA A 102 -23.13 -5.21 -5.67
CA ALA A 102 -22.06 -5.85 -4.92
C ALA A 102 -22.28 -7.36 -4.80
N VAL A 103 -23.51 -7.79 -4.48
CA VAL A 103 -23.90 -9.21 -4.46
C VAL A 103 -23.76 -9.84 -5.85
N TYR A 104 -24.21 -9.15 -6.90
CA TYR A 104 -24.08 -9.66 -8.26
C TYR A 104 -22.63 -9.84 -8.69
N VAL A 105 -21.76 -8.87 -8.38
CA VAL A 105 -20.31 -8.98 -8.63
C VAL A 105 -19.72 -10.15 -7.85
N HIS A 106 -20.07 -10.29 -6.57
CA HIS A 106 -19.62 -11.42 -5.74
C HIS A 106 -20.02 -12.77 -6.32
N ASP A 107 -21.27 -12.92 -6.77
CA ASP A 107 -21.78 -14.15 -7.38
C ASP A 107 -21.08 -14.49 -8.71
N VAL A 108 -20.87 -13.49 -9.56
CA VAL A 108 -20.12 -13.65 -10.82
C VAL A 108 -18.69 -14.12 -10.53
N MET A 109 -18.04 -13.54 -9.51
CA MET A 109 -16.67 -13.89 -9.14
C MET A 109 -16.55 -15.26 -8.48
N THR A 110 -17.48 -15.63 -7.61
CA THR A 110 -17.50 -16.98 -7.01
C THR A 110 -17.83 -18.04 -8.07
N THR A 111 -18.70 -17.75 -9.03
CA THR A 111 -18.97 -18.62 -10.19
C THR A 111 -17.72 -18.79 -11.06
N TRP A 112 -17.01 -17.70 -11.34
CA TRP A 112 -15.74 -17.75 -12.06
C TRP A 112 -14.70 -18.59 -11.31
N LEU A 113 -14.58 -18.42 -9.99
CA LEU A 113 -13.67 -19.22 -9.16
C LEU A 113 -14.05 -20.69 -9.11
N GLY A 114 -15.35 -21.01 -9.08
CA GLY A 114 -15.82 -22.40 -9.15
C GLY A 114 -15.41 -23.09 -10.46
N LYS A 115 -15.54 -22.40 -11.59
CA LYS A 115 -15.07 -22.89 -12.90
C LYS A 115 -13.54 -23.01 -12.93
N TRP A 116 -12.85 -22.02 -12.38
CA TRP A 116 -11.40 -22.01 -12.29
C TRP A 116 -10.86 -23.16 -11.42
N ALA A 117 -11.57 -23.53 -10.36
CA ALA A 117 -11.21 -24.65 -9.50
C ALA A 117 -11.57 -26.03 -10.10
N SER A 118 -12.52 -26.11 -11.03
CA SER A 118 -12.90 -27.39 -11.65
C SER A 118 -12.09 -27.74 -12.90
N ASP A 119 -11.43 -26.77 -13.53
CA ASP A 119 -10.64 -26.97 -14.75
C ASP A 119 -9.11 -27.03 -14.48
N PRO A 120 -8.47 -28.22 -14.60
CA PRO A 120 -7.04 -28.37 -14.37
C PRO A 120 -6.15 -27.64 -15.41
N ALA A 121 -6.64 -27.40 -16.63
CA ALA A 121 -5.87 -26.66 -17.65
C ALA A 121 -5.83 -25.16 -17.36
N VAL A 122 -6.93 -24.61 -16.83
CA VAL A 122 -7.00 -23.21 -16.37
C VAL A 122 -6.17 -23.00 -15.10
N ARG A 123 -6.03 -24.05 -14.27
CA ARG A 123 -5.20 -24.03 -13.07
C ARG A 123 -3.70 -23.99 -13.37
N GLU A 124 -3.21 -24.48 -14.51
CA GLU A 124 -1.80 -24.31 -14.89
C GLU A 124 -1.46 -22.85 -15.29
N GLN A 125 -2.43 -22.13 -15.88
CA GLN A 125 -2.29 -20.69 -16.17
C GLN A 125 -2.39 -19.82 -14.90
N ALA A 126 -2.83 -20.39 -13.76
CA ALA A 126 -2.99 -19.71 -12.48
C ALA A 126 -1.70 -19.11 -11.91
N GLY A 127 -0.54 -19.70 -12.20
CA GLY A 127 0.75 -19.20 -11.74
C GLY A 127 1.01 -17.75 -12.13
N ASP A 128 0.35 -17.30 -13.21
CA ASP A 128 0.50 -15.97 -13.78
C ASP A 128 -0.65 -15.00 -13.44
N LEU A 129 -1.64 -15.39 -12.62
CA LEU A 129 -2.79 -14.52 -12.31
C LEU A 129 -2.34 -13.13 -11.83
N PHE A 130 -1.24 -13.06 -11.08
CA PHE A 130 -0.65 -11.82 -10.57
C PHE A 130 0.72 -11.47 -11.18
N ALA A 131 1.10 -12.07 -12.32
CA ALA A 131 2.41 -11.84 -12.96
C ALA A 131 2.68 -10.35 -13.25
N ASP A 132 1.71 -9.65 -13.85
CA ASP A 132 1.79 -8.22 -14.15
C ASP A 132 1.57 -7.27 -12.96
N GLY A 133 1.28 -7.78 -11.76
CA GLY A 133 1.10 -6.94 -10.57
C GLY A 133 0.18 -7.54 -9.51
N PRO A 134 0.20 -6.99 -8.28
CA PRO A 134 -0.51 -7.56 -7.13
C PRO A 134 -2.03 -7.37 -7.18
N ILE A 135 -2.56 -6.55 -8.09
CA ILE A 135 -3.99 -6.28 -8.22
C ILE A 135 -4.47 -6.75 -9.59
N ARG A 136 -5.64 -7.40 -9.62
CA ARG A 136 -6.38 -7.72 -10.84
C ARG A 136 -7.80 -7.20 -10.75
N SER A 137 -8.26 -6.54 -11.81
CA SER A 137 -9.65 -6.17 -11.90
C SER A 137 -10.50 -7.42 -12.19
N ALA A 138 -11.67 -7.50 -11.58
CA ALA A 138 -12.56 -8.63 -11.73
C ALA A 138 -13.17 -8.70 -13.15
N ASP A 139 -13.37 -7.55 -13.80
CA ASP A 139 -13.91 -7.48 -15.15
C ASP A 139 -12.97 -8.00 -16.23
N GLU A 140 -11.66 -8.01 -15.98
CA GLU A 140 -10.68 -8.67 -16.84
C GLU A 140 -10.79 -10.21 -16.78
N LEU A 141 -11.27 -10.75 -15.66
CA LEU A 141 -11.31 -12.19 -15.40
C LEU A 141 -12.67 -12.79 -15.75
N ALA A 142 -13.74 -12.15 -15.29
CA ALA A 142 -15.11 -12.64 -15.42
C ALA A 142 -15.98 -11.79 -16.36
N GLY A 143 -15.40 -10.79 -17.01
CA GLY A 143 -16.07 -9.91 -17.96
C GLY A 143 -16.74 -8.68 -17.32
N PRO A 144 -17.34 -7.79 -18.13
CA PRO A 144 -17.81 -6.46 -17.69
C PRO A 144 -18.86 -6.48 -16.58
N ALA A 145 -19.54 -7.62 -16.39
CA ALA A 145 -20.49 -7.85 -15.30
C ALA A 145 -19.84 -7.80 -13.90
N ALA A 146 -18.54 -8.08 -13.80
CA ALA A 146 -17.79 -8.08 -12.55
C ALA A 146 -17.10 -6.75 -12.23
N ARG A 147 -17.42 -5.69 -13.00
CA ARG A 147 -16.79 -4.38 -12.84
C ARG A 147 -17.02 -3.83 -11.42
N GLY A 148 -15.94 -3.33 -10.82
CA GLY A 148 -15.92 -2.88 -9.43
C GLY A 148 -15.48 -3.95 -8.43
N GLY A 149 -15.26 -5.19 -8.89
CA GLY A 149 -14.50 -6.19 -8.15
C GLY A 149 -13.00 -6.11 -8.44
N PHE A 150 -12.18 -6.52 -7.48
CA PHE A 150 -10.74 -6.66 -7.62
C PHE A 150 -10.23 -7.87 -6.84
N PHE A 151 -9.24 -8.56 -7.37
CA PHE A 151 -8.42 -9.48 -6.57
C PHE A 151 -7.10 -8.83 -6.19
N VAL A 152 -6.69 -9.06 -4.95
CA VAL A 152 -5.41 -8.60 -4.42
C VAL A 152 -4.63 -9.79 -3.89
N ALA A 153 -3.41 -9.93 -4.38
CA ALA A 153 -2.46 -10.92 -3.88
C ALA A 153 -1.79 -10.45 -2.59
N ARG A 154 -1.45 -11.42 -1.74
CA ARG A 154 -0.66 -11.20 -0.50
C ARG A 154 -1.33 -10.23 0.48
N ASP A 155 -2.67 -10.20 0.54
CA ASP A 155 -3.38 -9.52 1.62
C ASP A 155 -3.13 -10.27 2.94
N THR A 156 -2.89 -9.52 4.01
CA THR A 156 -2.59 -10.08 5.33
C THR A 156 -3.84 -10.53 6.10
N ASP A 157 -5.02 -10.12 5.67
CA ASP A 157 -6.31 -10.40 6.31
C ASP A 157 -7.43 -10.55 5.24
N PRO A 158 -7.35 -11.54 4.34
CA PRO A 158 -8.13 -11.59 3.10
C PRO A 158 -9.62 -11.93 3.27
N HIS A 159 -10.12 -12.00 4.50
CA HIS A 159 -11.48 -12.43 4.79
C HIS A 159 -12.40 -11.33 5.31
N LYS A 160 -11.88 -10.17 5.71
CA LYS A 160 -12.70 -9.10 6.29
C LYS A 160 -12.04 -7.73 6.28
N GLY A 161 -12.87 -6.69 6.33
CA GLY A 161 -12.51 -5.30 6.57
C GLY A 161 -12.29 -4.49 5.30
N TRP A 162 -11.81 -3.25 5.43
CA TRP A 162 -11.81 -2.28 4.34
C TRP A 162 -10.44 -2.03 3.74
N ARG A 163 -10.37 -1.97 2.40
CA ARG A 163 -9.15 -1.71 1.63
C ARG A 163 -9.37 -0.48 0.77
N LEU A 164 -8.41 0.44 0.80
CA LEU A 164 -8.34 1.53 -0.16
C LEU A 164 -7.38 1.13 -1.26
N VAL A 165 -7.92 0.91 -2.46
CA VAL A 165 -7.15 0.64 -3.66
C VAL A 165 -6.86 1.97 -4.34
N LEU A 166 -5.58 2.24 -4.57
CA LEU A 166 -5.11 3.46 -5.22
C LEU A 166 -4.54 3.15 -6.59
N PRO A 167 -4.76 4.03 -7.57
CA PRO A 167 -4.17 3.88 -8.88
C PRO A 167 -2.64 4.00 -8.82
N GLU A 168 -1.99 3.47 -9.85
CA GLU A 168 -0.59 3.66 -10.17
C GLU A 168 -0.26 5.16 -10.24
N GLU A 169 0.98 5.52 -9.90
CA GLU A 169 1.41 6.92 -9.99
C GLU A 169 1.36 7.42 -11.44
N ASN A 170 1.78 6.54 -12.36
CA ASN A 170 1.77 6.74 -13.80
C ASN A 170 1.31 5.43 -14.49
N PRO A 171 0.00 5.23 -14.66
CA PRO A 171 -0.55 4.00 -15.20
C PRO A 171 -0.15 3.82 -16.68
N ARG A 172 0.27 2.61 -17.04
CA ARG A 172 0.57 2.27 -18.44
C ARG A 172 -0.69 2.28 -19.32
N ASP A 173 -1.82 1.86 -18.77
CA ASP A 173 -3.13 1.91 -19.39
C ASP A 173 -4.08 2.77 -18.53
N PRO A 174 -4.56 3.92 -19.05
CA PRO A 174 -5.50 4.79 -18.33
C PRO A 174 -6.82 4.09 -17.96
N HIS A 175 -7.24 3.06 -18.70
CA HIS A 175 -8.46 2.31 -18.41
C HIS A 175 -8.26 1.26 -17.33
N ARG A 176 -7.00 0.90 -17.03
CA ARG A 176 -6.62 -0.10 -16.03
C ARG A 176 -5.55 0.45 -15.09
N PRO A 177 -5.86 1.48 -14.29
CA PRO A 177 -4.85 2.18 -13.54
C PRO A 177 -4.44 1.46 -12.25
N TYR A 178 -4.98 0.28 -11.93
CA TYR A 178 -4.82 -0.33 -10.61
C TYR A 178 -3.86 -1.52 -10.56
N SER A 179 -3.42 -2.08 -11.69
CA SER A 179 -2.70 -3.35 -11.76
C SER A 179 -1.44 -3.39 -10.89
N LYS A 180 -0.66 -2.29 -10.87
CA LYS A 180 0.49 -2.06 -9.98
C LYS A 180 0.23 -0.95 -8.96
N GLY A 181 -1.04 -0.75 -8.63
CA GLY A 181 -1.52 0.23 -7.66
C GLY A 181 -1.06 -0.08 -6.24
N LEU A 182 -1.56 0.72 -5.30
CA LEU A 182 -1.29 0.54 -3.88
C LEU A 182 -2.57 0.12 -3.15
N VAL A 183 -2.52 -0.96 -2.37
CA VAL A 183 -3.61 -1.35 -1.47
C VAL A 183 -3.24 -0.94 -0.05
N VAL A 184 -4.14 -0.21 0.60
CA VAL A 184 -3.96 0.26 1.97
C VAL A 184 -5.09 -0.30 2.83
N LYS A 185 -4.73 -0.96 3.94
CA LYS A 185 -5.73 -1.37 4.94
C LYS A 185 -6.31 -0.14 5.62
N VAL A 186 -7.64 -0.06 5.66
CA VAL A 186 -8.38 1.02 6.28
C VAL A 186 -9.09 0.45 7.50
N ASP A 187 -8.76 0.98 8.67
CA ASP A 187 -9.58 0.80 9.85
C ASP A 187 -10.69 1.85 9.77
N MET A 188 -11.88 1.45 9.34
CA MET A 188 -13.04 2.33 9.47
C MET A 188 -13.38 2.45 10.96
N PRO A 189 -13.56 3.67 11.51
CA PRO A 189 -14.13 3.80 12.84
C PRO A 189 -15.50 3.12 12.82
N SER A 190 -15.77 2.26 13.81
CA SER A 190 -17.05 1.58 13.92
C SER A 190 -18.18 2.62 13.96
N VAL A 191 -19.37 2.26 13.50
CA VAL A 191 -20.56 3.15 13.54
C VAL A 191 -20.85 3.63 14.97
N GLU A 192 -20.44 2.89 16.00
CA GLU A 192 -20.49 3.31 17.42
C GLU A 192 -19.60 4.51 17.77
N SER A 193 -18.57 4.79 16.97
CA SER A 193 -17.63 5.90 17.18
C SER A 193 -18.13 7.21 16.58
N ALA A 194 -19.12 7.16 15.67
CA ALA A 194 -19.69 8.35 15.01
C ALA A 194 -20.73 9.09 15.88
N GLY A 195 -20.99 8.59 17.09
CA GLY A 195 -21.95 9.15 18.05
C GLY A 195 -21.32 9.75 19.32
N LYS A 196 -20.00 10.02 19.35
CA LYS A 196 -19.33 10.71 20.47
C LYS A 196 -18.65 11.99 20.03
#